data_AF-U7UFT8-F1
#
_entry.id   AF-U7UFT8-F1
#
_cell.length_a   1.000
_cell.length_b   1.000
_cell.length_c   1.000
_cell.angle_alpha   90.00
_cell.angle_beta   90.00
_cell.angle_gamma   90.00
#
_symmetry.space_group_name_H-M   'P 1'
#
loop_
_entity.id
_entity.type
_entity.pdbx_description
1 polymer ?
#
loop_
_entity_poly.entity_id
_entity_poly.type
_entity_poly.pdbx_seq_one_letter_code
_entity_poly.pdbx_strand_id
1 'polypeptide(L)' 'MSEKEARENLTNKRLKQVKADIEQDSEIKEAHKPASDIYSKTAGKDPETGVEIPTEDAVEEAKEWVDNQNRR' A
#
# COMPACT_ATOMS: atom_id res chain seq x y z
N MET A 1 -41.04 18.12 -5.64
CA MET A 1 -39.59 18.27 -5.49
C MET A 1 -39.05 19.00 -6.69
N SER A 2 -38.31 20.08 -6.47
CA SER A 2 -37.67 20.88 -7.51
C SER A 2 -36.42 20.17 -8.06
N GLU A 3 -36.15 20.36 -9.35
CA GLU A 3 -34.94 19.85 -10.02
C GLU A 3 -33.65 20.37 -9.35
N LYS A 4 -33.72 21.54 -8.71
CA LYS A 4 -32.63 22.17 -7.96
C LYS A 4 -32.36 21.43 -6.63
N GLU A 5 -33.41 21.08 -5.90
CA GLU A 5 -33.34 20.33 -4.64
C GLU A 5 -32.81 18.89 -4.87
N ALA A 6 -33.14 18.28 -6.01
CA ALA A 6 -32.63 16.96 -6.37
C ALA A 6 -31.11 16.98 -6.64
N ARG A 7 -30.62 18.03 -7.32
CA ARG A 7 -29.18 18.22 -7.58
C ARG A 7 -28.38 18.49 -6.30
N GLU A 8 -28.90 19.32 -5.39
CA GLU A 8 -28.25 19.57 -4.10
C GLU A 8 -28.18 18.29 -3.25
N ASN A 9 -29.25 17.50 -3.20
CA ASN A 9 -29.27 16.25 -2.46
C ASN A 9 -28.26 15.22 -3.01
N LEU A 10 -28.15 15.10 -4.33
CA LEU A 10 -27.16 14.21 -4.96
C LEU A 10 -25.72 14.63 -4.63
N THR A 11 -25.46 15.95 -4.65
CA THR A 11 -24.15 16.51 -4.35
C THR A 11 -23.76 16.29 -2.90
N ASN A 12 -24.69 16.53 -1.97
CA ASN A 12 -24.50 16.27 -0.55
C ASN A 12 -24.27 14.78 -0.25
N LYS A 13 -24.95 13.88 -0.97
CA LYS A 13 -24.74 12.43 -0.84
C LYS A 13 -23.33 12.03 -1.29
N ARG A 14 -22.84 12.57 -2.41
CA ARG A 14 -21.46 12.33 -2.88
C ARG A 14 -20.42 12.87 -1.91
N LEU A 15 -20.61 14.08 -1.38
CA LEU A 15 -19.68 14.66 -0.40
C LEU A 15 -19.57 13.82 0.87
N LYS A 16 -20.70 13.32 1.38
CA LYS A 16 -20.70 12.41 2.55
C LYS A 16 -19.96 11.11 2.26
N GLN A 17 -20.14 10.55 1.06
CA GLN A 17 -19.47 9.32 0.66
C GLN A 17 -17.96 9.51 0.54
N VAL A 18 -17.51 10.55 -0.17
CA VAL A 18 -16.08 10.89 -0.29
C VAL A 18 -15.44 11.14 1.08
N LYS A 19 -16.16 11.80 2.01
CA LYS A 19 -15.66 12.05 3.36
C LYS A 19 -15.49 10.75 4.16
N ALA A 20 -16.45 9.83 4.05
CA ALA A 20 -16.37 8.52 4.71
C ALA A 20 -15.22 7.67 4.14
N ASP A 21 -15.02 7.69 2.82
CA ASP A 21 -13.92 6.96 2.17
C ASP A 21 -12.55 7.50 2.64
N ILE A 22 -12.40 8.83 2.72
CA ILE A 22 -11.17 9.47 3.23
C ILE A 22 -10.93 9.14 4.70
N GLU A 23 -11.97 9.17 5.54
CA GLU A 23 -11.85 8.81 6.96
C GLU A 23 -11.42 7.34 7.11
N GLN A 24 -12.04 6.43 6.36
CA GLN A 24 -11.69 5.01 6.36
C GLN A 24 -10.24 4.76 5.91
N ASP A 25 -9.78 5.41 4.83
CA ASP A 25 -8.40 5.29 4.36
C ASP A 25 -7.39 5.82 5.38
N SER A 26 -7.74 6.89 6.10
CA SER A 26 -6.88 7.47 7.14
C SER A 26 -6.77 6.60 8.39
N GLU A 27 -7.75 5.76 8.66
CA GLU A 27 -7.77 4.83 9.80
C GLU A 27 -6.96 3.55 9.55
N ILE A 28 -6.63 3.24 8.28
CA ILE A 28 -5.76 2.11 7.93
C ILE A 28 -4.33 2.44 8.34
N LYS A 29 -3.95 2.01 9.54
CA LYS A 29 -2.55 2.03 9.97
C LYS A 29 -1.71 1.18 9.02
N GLU A 30 -0.60 1.73 8.51
CA GLU A 30 0.37 1.02 7.64
C GLU A 30 0.73 -0.37 8.17
N ALA A 31 0.85 -0.54 9.50
CA ALA A 31 1.15 -1.81 10.16
C ALA A 31 0.04 -2.89 10.05
N HIS A 32 -1.18 -2.52 9.67
CA HIS A 32 -2.32 -3.43 9.46
C HIS A 32 -2.71 -3.56 7.99
N LYS A 33 -1.98 -2.90 7.06
CA LYS A 33 -2.15 -3.22 5.65
C LYS A 33 -1.77 -4.69 5.46
N PRO A 34 -2.60 -5.49 4.77
CA PRO A 34 -2.18 -6.83 4.40
C PRO A 34 -0.90 -6.69 3.59
N ALA A 35 0.12 -7.49 3.91
CA ALA A 35 1.31 -7.60 3.07
C ALA A 35 0.79 -7.88 1.66
N SER A 36 0.97 -6.92 0.75
CA SER A 36 0.32 -6.96 -0.57
C SER A 36 0.77 -8.16 -1.40
N ASP A 37 1.84 -8.82 -0.97
CA ASP A 37 2.32 -10.07 -1.52
C ASP A 37 3.10 -10.86 -0.45
N ILE A 38 2.62 -12.07 -0.11
CA ILE A 38 3.25 -12.99 0.84
C ILE A 38 4.57 -13.53 0.27
N TYR A 39 4.74 -13.51 -1.04
CA TYR A 39 5.99 -13.84 -1.73
C TYR A 39 6.89 -12.63 -1.95
N SER A 40 6.49 -11.44 -1.47
CA SER A 40 7.32 -10.26 -1.56
C SER A 40 8.56 -10.47 -0.71
N LYS A 41 9.72 -10.47 -1.35
CA LYS A 41 11.03 -10.46 -0.70
C LYS A 41 11.44 -9.06 -0.24
N THR A 42 10.47 -8.15 -0.03
CA THR A 42 10.72 -6.75 0.28
C THR A 42 10.10 -6.37 1.62
N ALA A 43 10.87 -5.72 2.48
CA ALA A 43 10.43 -5.22 3.78
C ALA A 43 9.71 -3.87 3.67
N GLY A 44 9.92 -3.15 2.57
CA GLY A 44 9.33 -1.84 2.32
C GLY A 44 10.02 -1.12 1.17
N LYS A 45 9.76 0.19 1.05
CA LYS A 45 10.46 1.08 0.12
C LYS A 45 11.21 2.15 0.91
N ASP A 46 12.42 2.44 0.48
CA ASP A 46 13.20 3.56 0.99
C ASP A 46 12.44 4.86 0.70
N PRO A 47 12.19 5.71 1.71
CA PRO A 47 11.33 6.88 1.58
C PRO A 47 11.95 8.03 0.77
N GLU A 48 13.28 8.05 0.62
CA GLU A 48 14.00 9.09 -0.10
C GLU A 48 14.14 8.75 -1.60
N THR A 49 14.41 7.47 -1.89
CA THR A 49 14.74 7.00 -3.24
C THR A 49 13.61 6.21 -3.90
N GLY A 50 12.65 5.71 -3.13
CA GLY A 50 11.57 4.83 -3.60
C GLY A 50 12.03 3.41 -3.94
N VAL A 51 13.29 3.07 -3.71
CA VAL A 51 13.88 1.76 -3.99
C VAL A 51 13.36 0.73 -2.98
N GLU A 52 13.07 -0.48 -3.45
CA GLU A 52 12.60 -1.56 -2.59
C GLU A 52 13.74 -2.09 -1.70
N ILE A 53 13.46 -2.19 -0.41
CA ILE A 53 14.38 -2.71 0.59
C ILE A 53 14.09 -4.21 0.71
N PRO A 54 15.04 -5.10 0.41
CA PRO A 54 14.83 -6.54 0.56
C PRO A 54 14.66 -6.93 2.03
N THR A 55 13.99 -8.06 2.29
CA THR A 55 13.98 -8.68 3.62
C THR A 55 15.35 -9.31 3.95
N GLU A 56 15.64 -9.51 5.23
CA GLU A 56 16.90 -10.15 5.66
C GLU A 56 17.04 -11.56 5.06
N ASP A 57 15.98 -12.37 5.10
CA ASP A 57 15.96 -13.70 4.50
C ASP A 57 16.34 -13.68 3.01
N ALA A 58 15.86 -12.67 2.27
CA ALA A 58 16.18 -12.50 0.85
C ALA A 58 17.66 -12.13 0.64
N VAL A 59 18.25 -11.37 1.57
CA VAL A 59 19.67 -11.02 1.56
C VAL A 59 20.52 -12.26 1.85
N GLU A 60 20.14 -13.10 2.82
CA GLU A 60 20.85 -14.34 3.15
C GLU A 60 20.82 -15.35 1.98
N GLU A 61 19.65 -15.56 1.37
CA GLU A 61 19.51 -16.43 0.19
C GLU A 61 20.40 -15.96 -0.97
N ALA A 62 20.42 -14.64 -1.21
CA ALA A 62 21.27 -14.07 -2.26
C ALA A 62 22.76 -14.27 -1.97
N LYS A 63 23.18 -14.10 -0.71
CA LYS A 63 24.58 -14.35 -0.29
C LYS A 63 24.97 -15.80 -0.50
N GLU A 64 24.15 -16.74 -0.03
CA GLU A 64 24.38 -18.17 -0.17
C GLU A 64 24.55 -18.57 -1.64
N TRP A 65 23.70 -18.02 -2.51
CA TRP A 65 23.82 -18.26 -3.95
C TRP A 65 25.13 -17.73 -4.53
N VAL A 66 25.51 -16.49 -4.21
CA VAL A 66 26.77 -15.89 -4.69
C VAL A 66 27.99 -16.68 -4.19
N ASP A 67 28.02 -17.01 -2.90
CA ASP A 67 29.18 -17.59 -2.25
C ASP A 67 29.35 -19.08 -2.57
N ASN A 68 28.27 -19.85 -2.72
CA ASN A 68 28.36 -21.31 -2.82
C ASN A 68 27.90 -21.86 -4.17
N GLN A 69 27.02 -21.17 -4.89
CA GLN A 69 26.45 -21.68 -6.16
C GLN A 69 27.04 -20.98 -7.40
N ASN A 70 27.39 -19.70 -7.30
CA ASN A 70 27.82 -18.88 -8.43
C ASN A 70 29.35 -18.70 -8.53
N ARG A 71 30.15 -19.37 -7.68
CA ARG A 71 31.62 -19.41 -7.80
C ARG A 71 32.08 -20.36 -8.90
N ARG A 72 31.72 -20.08 -10.15
CA ARG A 72 32.29 -20.75 -11.33
C ARG A 72 33.60 -20.11 -11.75
#